data_AF-A0AAJ2J086-F1
#
_entry.id   AF-A0AAJ2J086-F1
#
_cell.length_a   1.000
_cell.length_b   1.000
_cell.length_c   1.000
_cell.angle_alpha   90.00
_cell.angle_beta   90.00
_cell.angle_gamma   90.00
#
_symmetry.space_group_name_H-M   'P 1'
#
loop_
_entity.id
_entity.type
_entity.pdbx_description
1 polymer ?
#
loop_
_entity_poly.entity_id
_entity_poly.type
_entity_poly.pdbx_seq_one_letter_code
_entity_poly.pdbx_strand_id
1 'polypeptide(L)'
;SISEFKTWRSFPSPKYHLLTESMVIDRLLSFSSELKEAYDIFHLLMYHFRNKDDRSFFELLKNLPDSLDTQFRDKIENLISYEEGIRNALK
;
A
#
# COMPACT_ATOMS: atom_id res chain seq x y z
N SER A 1 29.30 1.14 -48.87
CA SER A 1 29.79 1.49 -47.53
C SER A 1 28.80 0.93 -46.52
N ILE A 2 29.07 -0.27 -46.01
CA ILE A 2 28.20 -0.93 -45.03
C ILE A 2 28.62 -0.34 -43.69
N SER A 3 27.78 0.55 -43.14
CA SER A 3 28.02 1.16 -41.85
C SER A 3 28.04 0.08 -40.78
N GLU A 4 29.20 -0.17 -40.19
CA GLU A 4 29.38 -1.00 -39.00
C GLU A 4 28.57 -0.39 -37.86
N PHE A 5 27.38 -0.95 -37.63
CA PHE A 5 26.61 -0.64 -36.43
C PHE A 5 27.40 -1.16 -35.24
N LYS A 6 28.08 -0.27 -34.52
CA LYS A 6 28.75 -0.53 -33.24
C LYS A 6 27.75 -1.22 -32.30
N THR A 7 27.91 -2.53 -32.15
CA THR A 7 27.26 -3.31 -31.10
C THR A 7 27.72 -2.78 -29.75
N TRP A 8 26.85 -2.05 -29.06
CA TRP A 8 27.07 -1.65 -27.68
C TRP A 8 26.96 -2.88 -26.77
N ARG A 9 28.01 -3.72 -26.75
CA ARG A 9 28.25 -4.60 -25.62
C ARG A 9 29.15 -3.85 -24.66
N SER A 10 28.58 -3.48 -23.50
CA SER A 10 29.20 -3.47 -22.16
C SER A 10 28.61 -2.38 -21.29
N PHE A 11 27.30 -2.42 -21.02
CA PHE A 11 26.84 -1.98 -19.71
C PHE A 11 27.00 -3.17 -18.77
N PRO A 12 27.83 -3.10 -17.72
CA PRO A 12 27.76 -4.08 -16.66
C PRO A 12 26.31 -4.14 -16.19
N SER A 13 25.70 -5.32 -16.24
CA SER A 13 24.38 -5.49 -15.62
C SER A 13 24.48 -4.98 -14.18
N PRO A 14 23.55 -4.13 -13.72
CA PRO A 14 23.60 -3.59 -12.38
C PRO A 14 23.86 -4.73 -11.38
N LYS A 15 24.96 -4.64 -10.62
CA LYS A 15 25.32 -5.65 -9.60
C LYS A 15 24.29 -5.73 -8.46
N TYR A 16 23.40 -4.74 -8.41
CA TYR A 16 22.20 -4.73 -7.60
C TYR A 16 21.03 -4.93 -8.55
N HIS A 17 20.16 -5.92 -8.28
CA HIS A 17 18.87 -6.01 -8.98
C HIS A 17 18.24 -4.61 -8.98
N LEU A 18 17.80 -4.13 -10.14
CA LEU A 18 16.98 -2.92 -10.24
C LEU A 18 15.72 -3.20 -9.39
N LEU A 19 15.76 -2.79 -8.12
CA LEU A 19 14.65 -3.00 -7.20
C LEU A 19 13.52 -2.10 -7.70
N THR A 20 12.45 -2.71 -8.19
CA THR A 20 11.21 -1.99 -8.45
C THR A 20 10.61 -1.54 -7.12
N GLU A 21 9.73 -0.54 -7.14
CA GLU A 21 9.02 -0.09 -5.93
C GLU A 21 8.36 -1.26 -5.20
N SER A 22 7.75 -2.20 -5.95
CA SER A 22 7.15 -3.42 -5.38
C SER A 22 8.18 -4.28 -4.62
N MET A 23 9.37 -4.50 -5.17
CA MET A 23 10.40 -5.31 -4.52
C MET A 23 10.94 -4.66 -3.24
N VAL A 24 10.99 -3.32 -3.20
CA VAL A 24 11.38 -2.59 -1.99
C VAL A 24 10.29 -2.74 -0.92
N ILE A 25 9.02 -2.59 -1.30
CA ILE A 25 7.88 -2.77 -0.40
C ILE A 25 7.84 -4.21 0.11
N ASP A 26 7.92 -5.22 -0.75
CA ASP A 26 7.91 -6.64 -0.36
C ASP A 26 9.03 -6.95 0.65
N ARG A 27 10.22 -6.40 0.43
CA ARG A 27 11.33 -6.55 1.38
C ARG A 27 11.02 -5.84 2.71
N LEU A 28 10.50 -4.62 2.68
CA LEU A 28 10.15 -3.89 3.91
C LEU A 28 9.08 -4.64 4.73
N LEU A 29 8.04 -5.12 4.07
CA LEU A 29 6.96 -5.88 4.69
C LEU A 29 7.44 -7.26 5.19
N SER A 30 8.49 -7.82 4.60
CA SER A 30 9.08 -9.08 5.08
C SER A 30 9.75 -8.97 6.46
N PHE A 31 10.06 -7.76 6.93
CA PHE A 31 10.74 -7.56 8.21
C PHE A 31 9.80 -7.52 9.43
N SER A 32 8.50 -7.30 9.24
CA SER A 32 7.52 -7.24 10.34
C SER A 32 6.13 -7.66 9.87
N SER A 33 5.56 -8.64 10.57
CA SER A 33 4.19 -9.11 10.40
C SER A 33 3.17 -8.01 10.69
N GLU A 34 3.42 -7.23 11.72
CA GLU A 34 2.56 -6.14 12.19
C GLU A 34 2.51 -5.02 11.13
N LEU A 35 3.67 -4.66 10.58
CA LEU A 35 3.76 -3.69 9.48
C LEU A 35 3.02 -4.18 8.23
N LYS A 36 3.15 -5.47 7.90
CA LYS A 36 2.45 -6.07 6.78
C LYS A 36 0.94 -6.01 6.97
N GLU A 37 0.43 -6.38 8.15
CA GLU A 37 -1.00 -6.32 8.44
C GLU A 37 -1.54 -4.88 8.39
N ALA A 38 -0.82 -3.92 8.97
CA ALA A 38 -1.18 -2.50 8.88
C ALA A 38 -1.20 -1.97 7.44
N TYR A 39 -0.23 -2.40 6.63
CA TYR A 39 -0.16 -2.07 5.21
C TYR A 39 -1.36 -2.64 4.44
N ASP A 40 -1.69 -3.91 4.65
CA ASP A 40 -2.82 -4.58 3.99
C ASP A 40 -4.15 -3.91 4.35
N ILE A 41 -4.38 -3.59 5.63
CA ILE A 41 -5.57 -2.87 6.10
C ILE A 41 -5.65 -1.46 5.48
N PHE A 42 -4.54 -0.72 5.47
CA PHE A 42 -4.50 0.61 4.85
C PHE A 42 -4.86 0.55 3.36
N HIS A 43 -4.31 -0.42 2.63
CA HIS A 43 -4.59 -0.60 1.22
C HIS A 43 -6.05 -0.97 0.96
N LEU A 44 -6.66 -1.78 1.82
CA LEU A 44 -8.07 -2.14 1.72
C LEU A 44 -8.99 -0.94 2.03
N LEU A 45 -8.69 -0.14 3.06
CA LEU A 45 -9.38 1.13 3.32
C LEU A 45 -9.29 2.07 2.11
N MET A 46 -8.10 2.24 1.53
CA MET A 46 -7.91 3.05 0.34
C MET A 46 -8.63 2.51 -0.89
N TYR A 47 -8.77 1.19 -1.00
CA TYR A 47 -9.54 0.56 -2.06
C TYR A 47 -11.03 0.95 -1.96
N HIS A 48 -11.65 0.79 -0.78
CA HIS A 48 -13.04 1.19 -0.57
C HIS A 48 -13.23 2.71 -0.78
N PHE A 49 -12.29 3.51 -0.29
CA PHE A 49 -12.31 4.96 -0.47
C PHE A 49 -12.30 5.36 -1.96
N ARG A 50 -11.37 4.80 -2.77
CA ARG A 50 -11.30 5.08 -4.21
C ARG A 50 -12.53 4.62 -4.98
N ASN A 51 -13.16 3.53 -4.53
CA ASN A 51 -14.37 2.99 -5.14
C ASN A 51 -15.65 3.68 -4.64
N LYS A 52 -15.54 4.71 -3.80
CA LYS A 52 -16.70 5.40 -3.20
C LYS A 52 -17.63 4.45 -2.44
N ASP A 53 -17.08 3.37 -1.90
CA ASP A 53 -17.83 2.34 -1.17
C ASP A 53 -17.76 2.64 0.33
N ASP A 54 -18.57 3.60 0.75
CA ASP A 54 -18.64 4.04 2.13
C ASP A 54 -19.10 2.94 3.09
N ARG A 55 -19.99 2.04 2.64
CA ARG A 55 -20.48 0.91 3.44
C ARG A 55 -19.34 -0.02 3.84
N SER A 56 -18.60 -0.56 2.88
CA SER A 56 -17.50 -1.48 3.21
C SER A 56 -16.32 -0.77 3.85
N PHE A 57 -16.09 0.51 3.56
CA PHE A 57 -15.08 1.31 4.27
C PHE A 57 -15.35 1.36 5.78
N PHE A 58 -16.58 1.70 6.19
CA PHE A 58 -16.94 1.78 7.61
C PHE A 58 -17.13 0.41 8.27
N GLU A 59 -17.54 -0.61 7.52
CA GLU A 59 -17.58 -1.99 8.02
C GLU A 59 -16.17 -2.48 8.38
N LEU A 60 -15.18 -2.21 7.53
CA LEU A 60 -13.78 -2.52 7.81
C LEU A 60 -13.24 -1.75 9.03
N LEU A 61 -13.52 -0.45 9.12
CA LEU A 61 -13.12 0.37 10.27
C LEU A 61 -13.66 -0.13 11.61
N LYS A 62 -14.90 -0.66 11.61
CA LYS A 62 -15.56 -1.15 12.83
C LYS A 62 -15.13 -2.56 13.22
N ASN A 63 -14.50 -3.31 12.30
CA ASN A 63 -14.11 -4.71 12.48
C ASN A 63 -12.62 -4.92 12.19
N LEU A 64 -11.75 -4.06 12.74
CA LEU A 64 -10.29 -4.20 12.60
C LEU A 64 -9.77 -5.46 13.35
N PRO A 65 -8.74 -6.15 12.83
CA PRO A 65 -8.18 -7.36 13.46
C PRO A 65 -7.51 -7.09 14.80
N ASP A 66 -7.77 -7.90 15.83
CA ASP A 66 -7.18 -7.72 17.18
C ASP A 66 -5.64 -7.80 17.20
N SER A 67 -5.05 -8.46 16.19
CA SER A 67 -3.61 -8.53 15.95
C SER A 67 -2.99 -7.21 15.49
N LEU A 68 -3.81 -6.27 15.00
CA LEU A 68 -3.35 -5.00 14.45
C LEU A 68 -2.70 -4.15 15.53
N ASP A 69 -1.56 -3.55 15.20
CA ASP A 69 -0.85 -2.63 16.08
C ASP A 69 -1.79 -1.59 16.70
N THR A 70 -1.76 -1.49 18.03
CA THR A 70 -2.70 -0.66 18.80
C THR A 70 -2.58 0.80 18.42
N GLN A 71 -1.36 1.32 18.22
CA GLN A 71 -1.17 2.73 17.88
C GLN A 71 -1.74 3.05 16.49
N PHE A 72 -1.58 2.13 15.54
CA PHE A 72 -2.17 2.25 14.21
C PHE A 72 -3.70 2.14 14.24
N ARG A 73 -4.23 1.16 14.98
CA ARG A 73 -5.67 0.98 15.21
C ARG A 73 -6.30 2.25 15.76
N ASP A 74 -5.79 2.78 16.88
CA ASP A 74 -6.35 3.97 17.54
C ASP A 74 -6.41 5.17 16.58
N LYS A 75 -5.37 5.35 15.75
CA LYS A 75 -5.33 6.44 14.77
C LYS A 75 -6.40 6.29 13.68
N ILE A 76 -6.66 5.07 13.24
CA ILE A 76 -7.62 4.79 12.16
C ILE A 76 -9.06 4.75 12.70
N GLU A 77 -9.29 4.21 13.90
CA GLU A 77 -10.61 4.22 14.54
C GLU A 77 -11.13 5.64 14.79
N ASN A 78 -10.24 6.62 15.01
CA ASN A 78 -10.63 8.03 15.08
C ASN A 78 -11.40 8.54 13.84
N LEU A 79 -11.25 7.89 12.68
CA LEU A 79 -12.02 8.22 11.48
C LEU A 79 -13.53 7.95 11.64
N ILE A 80 -13.93 7.05 12.54
CA ILE A 80 -15.34 6.74 12.82
C ILE A 80 -16.06 7.98 13.34
N SER A 81 -15.40 8.83 14.13
CA SER A 81 -15.96 10.09 14.63
C SER A 81 -16.31 11.09 13.52
N TYR A 82 -15.75 10.91 12.33
CA TYR A 82 -15.98 11.76 11.15
C TYR A 82 -16.87 11.08 10.10
N GLU A 83 -17.66 10.07 10.50
CA GLU A 83 -18.44 9.22 9.60
C GLU A 83 -19.30 10.03 8.62
N GLU A 84 -20.07 11.01 9.10
CA GLU A 84 -20.92 11.84 8.23
C GLU A 84 -20.11 12.64 7.20
N GLY A 85 -19.00 13.26 7.62
CA GLY A 85 -18.14 14.04 6.74
C GLY A 85 -17.48 13.18 5.66
N ILE A 86 -16.99 12.00 6.04
CA ILE A 86 -16.36 11.06 5.12
C ILE A 86 -17.40 10.46 4.15
N ARG A 87 -18.59 10.06 4.63
CA ARG A 87 -19.67 9.58 3.75
C ARG A 87 -20.07 10.63 2.73
N ASN A 88 -20.12 11.91 3.11
CA ASN A 88 -20.41 12.99 2.18
C ASN A 88 -19.28 13.23 1.17
N ALA A 89 -18.01 13.07 1.57
CA ALA A 89 -16.87 13.16 0.65
C ALA A 89 -16.77 11.97 -0.33
N LEU A 90 -17.31 10.81 0.06
CA LEU A 90 -17.36 9.60 -0.78
C LEU A 90 -18.52 9.57 -1.76
N LYS A 91 -19.53 10.45 -1.63
CA LYS A 91 -20.61 10.58 -2.62
C LYS A 91 -20.11 11.06 -4.00
#